data_AF-A0A939IU76-F1
#
_entry.id   AF-A0A939IU76-F1
#
_cell.length_a   1.000
_cell.length_b   1.000
_cell.length_c   1.000
_cell.angle_alpha   90.00
_cell.angle_beta   90.00
_cell.angle_gamma   90.00
#
_symmetry.space_group_name_H-M   'P 1'
#
loop_
_entity.id
_entity.type
_entity.pdbx_description
1 polymer ?
#
loop_
_entity_poly.entity_id
_entity_poly.type
_entity_poly.pdbx_seq_one_letter_code
_entity_poly.pdbx_strand_id
1 'polypeptide(L)'
;MSADALTPGTASDATGLTLAHEPLPAADVRRGEPTAGAQDLGTFSGVELGVWEMSPGVAADTEEDEVFIVLSGRARVDFEHPSLPSINLGPGSVVRLTEGMRTVWTVTETLRKVYLV
;
A
#
# COMPACT_ATOMS: atom_id res chain seq x y z
N MET A 1 19.23 -9.32 9.20
CA MET A 1 18.42 -9.96 10.25
C MET A 1 16.98 -9.77 9.82
N SER A 2 16.24 -10.84 9.56
CA SER A 2 14.83 -10.74 9.14
C SER A 2 14.02 -10.29 10.34
N ALA A 3 13.73 -8.99 10.43
CA ALA A 3 12.94 -8.41 11.50
C ALA A 3 11.45 -8.55 11.17
N ASP A 4 10.69 -9.02 12.16
CA ASP A 4 9.22 -9.03 12.26
C ASP A 4 8.41 -9.91 11.30
N ALA A 5 8.72 -11.21 11.28
CA ALA A 5 7.71 -12.20 10.92
C ALA A 5 6.59 -12.23 12.00
N LEU A 6 5.33 -12.35 11.59
CA LEU A 6 4.18 -12.51 12.48
C LEU A 6 4.35 -13.73 13.38
N THR A 7 4.82 -13.51 14.61
CA THR A 7 5.03 -14.57 15.57
C THR A 7 3.72 -14.85 16.33
N PRO A 8 3.24 -16.12 16.36
CA PRO A 8 1.99 -16.45 17.05
C PRO A 8 1.99 -15.98 18.51
N GLY A 9 0.88 -15.34 18.93
CA GLY A 9 0.72 -14.85 20.30
C GLY A 9 1.46 -13.56 20.63
N THR A 10 2.06 -12.89 19.64
CA THR A 10 2.74 -11.59 19.80
C THR A 10 2.02 -10.48 19.04
N ALA A 11 2.13 -9.25 19.54
CA ALA A 11 1.63 -8.07 18.84
C ALA A 11 2.76 -7.44 18.01
N SER A 12 2.48 -7.15 16.74
CA SER A 12 3.38 -6.41 15.85
C SER A 12 2.83 -4.99 15.65
N ASP A 13 3.66 -3.97 15.81
CA ASP A 13 3.27 -2.58 15.59
C ASP A 13 3.47 -2.18 14.13
N ALA A 14 2.46 -2.46 13.30
CA ALA A 14 2.48 -2.07 11.90
C ALA A 14 2.55 -0.55 11.68
N THR A 15 2.13 0.27 12.67
CA THR A 15 2.14 1.74 12.56
C THR A 15 3.51 2.33 12.90
N GLY A 16 4.23 1.73 13.84
CA GLY A 16 5.57 2.14 14.27
C GLY A 16 6.72 1.48 13.49
N LEU A 17 6.44 0.47 12.66
CA LEU A 17 7.45 -0.22 11.86
C LEU A 17 8.21 0.78 10.96
N THR A 18 9.53 0.75 11.00
CA THR A 18 10.36 1.59 10.12
C THR A 18 10.53 0.88 8.78
N LEU A 19 10.09 1.52 7.70
CA LEU A 19 10.27 1.03 6.34
C LEU A 19 11.42 1.78 5.67
N ALA A 20 12.27 1.06 4.96
CA ALA A 20 13.26 1.68 4.09
C ALA A 20 12.55 2.22 2.85
N HIS A 21 12.68 3.52 2.60
CA HIS A 21 12.05 4.17 1.46
C HIS A 21 13.01 4.28 0.29
N GLU A 22 12.51 3.96 -0.90
CA GLU A 22 13.19 4.18 -2.17
C GLU A 22 12.31 5.02 -3.10
N PRO A 23 12.88 5.86 -3.98
CA PRO A 23 12.11 6.58 -4.99
C PRO A 23 11.32 5.62 -5.88
N LEU A 24 10.07 5.97 -6.18
CA LEU A 24 9.29 5.19 -7.15
C LEU A 24 9.92 5.28 -8.56
N PRO A 25 9.71 4.27 -9.42
CA PRO A 25 10.18 4.31 -10.79
C PRO A 25 9.62 5.54 -11.53
N ALA A 26 10.49 6.27 -12.23
CA ALA A 26 10.08 7.50 -12.91
C ALA A 26 8.99 7.30 -13.98
N ALA A 27 8.87 6.08 -14.52
CA ALA A 27 7.83 5.71 -15.49
C ALA A 27 6.43 5.65 -14.86
N ASP A 28 6.34 5.45 -13.55
CA ASP A 28 5.08 5.28 -12.81
C ASP A 28 4.66 6.59 -12.13
N VAL A 29 5.62 7.46 -11.81
CA VAL A 29 5.35 8.78 -11.25
C VAL A 29 4.63 9.69 -12.27
N ARG A 30 3.54 10.31 -11.83
CA ARG A 30 2.77 11.31 -12.59
C ARG A 30 3.01 12.72 -12.04
N ARG A 31 3.31 12.86 -10.75
CA ARG A 31 3.62 14.15 -10.11
C ARG A 31 4.38 13.97 -8.80
N GLY A 32 5.35 14.86 -8.56
CA GLY A 32 6.16 14.87 -7.36
C GLY A 32 7.34 13.90 -7.44
N GLU A 33 7.93 13.61 -6.28
CA GLU A 33 9.06 12.67 -6.13
C GLU A 33 8.72 11.67 -5.02
N PRO A 34 7.62 10.90 -5.16
CA PRO A 34 7.20 9.98 -4.12
C PRO A 34 8.24 8.86 -3.93
N THR A 35 8.37 8.45 -2.68
CA THR A 35 9.12 7.27 -2.27
C THR A 35 8.15 6.28 -1.65
N ALA A 36 8.47 4.99 -1.74
CA ALA A 36 7.70 3.94 -1.10
C ALA A 36 8.63 2.96 -0.36
N GLY A 37 8.08 2.29 0.64
CA GLY A 37 8.73 1.23 1.37
C GLY A 37 7.74 0.11 1.65
N ALA A 38 8.24 -1.13 1.68
CA ALA A 38 7.46 -2.31 2.03
C ALA A 38 8.25 -3.20 2.99
N GLN A 39 7.54 -3.88 3.88
CA GLN A 39 8.10 -4.92 4.74
C GLN A 39 7.11 -6.07 4.84
N ASP A 40 7.55 -7.22 4.34
CA ASP A 40 6.79 -8.47 4.43
C ASP A 40 6.81 -8.95 5.88
N LEU A 41 5.63 -9.30 6.40
CA LEU A 41 5.47 -9.84 7.76
C LEU A 41 5.25 -11.36 7.74
N GLY A 42 5.17 -11.98 6.55
CA GLY A 42 5.11 -13.42 6.35
C GLY A 42 3.77 -13.89 5.77
N THR A 43 3.45 -15.16 6.01
CA THR A 43 2.28 -15.81 5.40
C THR A 43 1.36 -16.37 6.48
N PHE A 44 0.05 -16.18 6.32
CA PHE A 44 -0.97 -16.81 7.15
C PHE A 44 -2.00 -17.52 6.27
N SER A 45 -2.15 -18.84 6.45
CA SER A 45 -3.11 -19.65 5.68
C SER A 45 -2.96 -19.53 4.15
N GLY A 46 -1.72 -19.36 3.68
CA GLY A 46 -1.42 -19.23 2.24
C GLY A 46 -1.57 -17.82 1.67
N VAL A 47 -1.90 -16.83 2.50
CA VAL A 47 -1.98 -15.40 2.12
C VAL A 47 -0.74 -14.70 2.66
N GLU A 48 -0.04 -13.98 1.79
CA GLU A 48 1.09 -13.14 2.17
C GLU A 48 0.58 -11.81 2.71
N LEU A 49 1.27 -11.27 3.70
CA LEU A 49 0.86 -10.04 4.34
C LEU A 49 2.06 -9.21 4.76
N GLY A 50 1.90 -7.90 4.70
CA GLY A 50 2.95 -6.98 5.05
C GLY A 50 2.45 -5.57 5.28
N VAL A 51 3.39 -4.67 5.52
CA VAL A 51 3.15 -3.23 5.63
C VAL A 51 3.74 -2.57 4.40
N TRP A 52 2.99 -1.62 3.83
CA TRP A 52 3.45 -0.77 2.76
C TRP A 52 3.19 0.70 3.11
N GLU A 53 4.09 1.57 2.71
CA GLU A 53 3.99 3.01 2.88
C GLU A 53 4.43 3.75 1.62
N MET A 54 3.76 4.86 1.29
CA MET A 54 4.17 5.80 0.23
C MET A 54 4.04 7.24 0.69
N SER A 55 5.07 8.04 0.39
CA SER A 55 5.09 9.49 0.66
C SER A 55 4.18 10.26 -0.31
N PRO A 56 3.82 11.53 0.00
CA PRO A 56 2.97 12.32 -0.88
C PRO A 56 3.49 12.45 -2.32
N GLY A 57 2.57 12.34 -3.29
CA GLY A 57 2.86 12.33 -4.73
C GLY A 57 1.72 11.72 -5.53
N VAL A 58 1.91 11.59 -6.84
CA VAL A 58 0.97 10.89 -7.73
C VAL A 58 1.73 9.84 -8.52
N ALA A 59 1.26 8.61 -8.49
CA ALA A 59 1.84 7.48 -9.22
C ALA A 59 0.75 6.60 -9.83
N ALA A 60 1.04 5.95 -10.96
CA ALA A 60 0.21 4.91 -11.54
C ALA A 60 0.69 3.53 -11.07
N ASP A 61 -0.21 2.56 -11.07
CA ASP A 61 0.13 1.18 -10.74
C ASP A 61 -0.69 0.17 -11.56
N THR A 62 -0.17 -1.05 -11.65
CA THR A 62 -0.93 -2.25 -12.06
C THR A 62 -1.07 -3.14 -10.85
N GLU A 63 -2.30 -3.28 -10.39
CA GLU A 63 -2.60 -3.89 -9.10
C GLU A 63 -2.53 -5.41 -9.15
N GLU A 64 -2.19 -6.01 -8.01
CA GLU A 64 -2.29 -7.44 -7.72
C GLU A 64 -3.69 -7.79 -7.18
N ASP A 65 -3.98 -9.08 -6.96
CA ASP A 65 -5.19 -9.49 -6.22
C ASP A 65 -5.01 -9.21 -4.72
N GLU A 66 -5.17 -7.95 -4.33
CA GLU A 66 -4.86 -7.43 -2.99
C GLU A 66 -6.12 -7.08 -2.19
N VAL A 67 -6.11 -7.38 -0.89
CA VAL A 67 -6.93 -6.67 0.12
C VAL A 67 -6.01 -5.82 0.98
N PHE A 68 -6.36 -4.56 1.21
CA PHE A 68 -5.61 -3.73 2.16
C PHE A 68 -6.47 -2.94 3.13
N ILE A 69 -5.85 -2.58 4.23
CA ILE A 69 -6.40 -1.74 5.29
C ILE A 69 -5.48 -0.55 5.52
N VAL A 70 -6.00 0.66 5.37
CA VAL A 70 -5.23 1.89 5.62
C VAL A 70 -5.14 2.14 7.13
N LEU A 71 -3.93 2.30 7.63
CA LEU A 71 -3.64 2.61 9.03
C LEU A 71 -3.54 4.12 9.28
N SER A 72 -2.89 4.85 8.37
CA SER A 72 -2.67 6.30 8.47
C SER A 72 -2.56 6.94 7.08
N GLY A 73 -2.66 8.27 7.05
CA GLY A 73 -2.53 9.07 5.82
C GLY A 73 -3.82 9.26 5.05
N ARG A 74 -3.68 9.83 3.84
CA ARG A 74 -4.79 10.14 2.94
C ARG A 74 -4.37 10.02 1.50
N ALA A 75 -5.22 9.37 0.72
CA ALA A 75 -5.05 9.24 -0.71
C ALA A 75 -6.39 9.21 -1.45
N ARG A 76 -6.32 9.36 -2.76
CA ARG A 76 -7.40 9.07 -3.70
C ARG A 76 -6.90 8.06 -4.71
N VAL A 77 -7.72 7.09 -5.07
CA VAL A 77 -7.45 6.13 -6.13
C VAL A 77 -8.43 6.38 -7.27
N ASP A 78 -7.89 6.71 -8.43
CA ASP A 78 -8.63 6.78 -9.69
C ASP A 78 -8.41 5.47 -10.47
N PHE A 79 -9.49 4.85 -10.93
CA PHE A 79 -9.42 3.58 -11.67
C PHE A 79 -9.44 3.85 -13.17
N GLU A 80 -8.30 3.68 -13.82
CA GLU A 80 -8.21 3.83 -15.27
C GLU A 80 -8.89 2.64 -15.96
N HIS A 81 -8.60 1.42 -15.49
CA HIS A 81 -9.19 0.19 -16.04
C HIS A 81 -9.36 -0.91 -14.98
N PRO A 82 -10.55 -1.53 -14.86
CA PRO A 82 -11.80 -1.12 -15.50
C PRO A 82 -12.23 0.27 -15.04
N SER A 83 -13.01 0.98 -15.85
CA SER A 83 -13.51 2.30 -15.48
C SER A 83 -14.49 2.16 -14.31
N LEU A 84 -14.07 2.60 -13.13
CA LEU A 84 -14.85 2.57 -11.90
C LEU A 84 -14.86 3.96 -11.23
N PRO A 85 -15.83 4.26 -10.35
CA PRO A 85 -15.79 5.48 -9.55
C PRO A 85 -14.54 5.53 -8.67
N SER A 86 -13.86 6.67 -8.65
CA SER A 86 -12.73 6.90 -7.77
C SER A 86 -13.13 6.82 -6.30
N ILE A 87 -12.19 6.39 -5.46
CA ILE A 87 -12.38 6.28 -4.01
C ILE A 87 -11.41 7.19 -3.26
N ASN A 88 -11.85 7.71 -2.12
CA ASN A 88 -11.00 8.41 -1.17
C ASN A 88 -10.64 7.46 -0.02
N LEU A 89 -9.38 7.52 0.40
CA LEU A 89 -8.80 6.67 1.42
C LEU A 89 -8.40 7.47 2.64
N GLY A 90 -8.58 6.87 3.81
CA GLY A 90 -8.08 7.35 5.09
C GLY A 90 -8.03 6.21 6.11
N PRO A 91 -7.66 6.48 7.37
CA PRO A 91 -7.55 5.45 8.40
C PRO A 91 -8.85 4.64 8.53
N GLY A 92 -8.74 3.31 8.45
CA GLY A 92 -9.87 2.39 8.49
C GLY A 92 -10.52 2.09 7.14
N SER A 93 -10.08 2.71 6.04
CA SER A 93 -10.47 2.27 4.70
C SER A 93 -10.01 0.84 4.44
N VAL A 94 -10.93 -0.02 4.01
CA VAL A 94 -10.66 -1.41 3.58
C VAL A 94 -11.01 -1.52 2.10
N VAL A 95 -10.09 -2.01 1.28
CA VAL A 95 -10.23 -2.03 -0.18
C VAL A 95 -9.80 -3.41 -0.70
N ARG A 96 -10.53 -3.89 -1.71
CA ARG A 96 -10.15 -5.05 -2.54
C ARG A 96 -9.81 -4.52 -3.93
N LEU A 97 -8.64 -4.87 -4.42
CA LEU A 97 -8.23 -4.73 -5.80
C LEU A 97 -8.15 -6.12 -6.43
N THR A 98 -8.06 -6.17 -7.76
CA THR A 98 -7.89 -7.44 -8.48
C THR A 98 -6.71 -7.30 -9.43
N GLU A 99 -6.04 -8.42 -9.66
CA GLU A 99 -4.92 -8.51 -10.59
C GLU A 99 -5.24 -7.84 -11.94
N GLY A 100 -4.33 -6.96 -12.38
CA GLY A 100 -4.41 -6.26 -13.66
C GLY A 100 -5.27 -5.00 -13.65
N MET A 101 -5.87 -4.59 -12.53
CA MET A 101 -6.47 -3.26 -12.43
C MET A 101 -5.39 -2.20 -12.66
N ARG A 102 -5.70 -1.17 -13.45
CA ARG A 102 -4.82 -0.01 -13.64
C ARG A 102 -5.36 1.18 -12.88
N THR A 103 -4.55 1.75 -12.02
CA THR A 103 -4.94 2.82 -11.11
C THR A 103 -3.98 4.00 -11.18
N VAL A 104 -4.46 5.15 -10.70
CA VAL A 104 -3.61 6.29 -10.36
C VAL A 104 -3.90 6.68 -8.92
N TRP A 105 -2.86 6.65 -8.10
CA TRP A 105 -2.88 7.01 -6.70
C TRP A 105 -2.43 8.45 -6.54
N THR A 106 -3.27 9.28 -5.93
CA THR A 106 -2.89 10.62 -5.45
C THR A 106 -2.78 10.58 -3.94
N VAL A 107 -1.56 10.56 -3.41
CA VAL A 107 -1.26 10.56 -1.97
C VAL A 107 -0.99 11.98 -1.50
N THR A 108 -1.74 12.47 -0.53
CA THR A 108 -1.60 13.84 0.00
C THR A 108 -0.98 13.88 1.40
N GLU A 109 -1.14 12.81 2.16
CA GLU A 109 -0.47 12.56 3.45
C GLU A 109 0.11 11.15 3.37
N THR A 110 1.34 10.92 3.83
CA THR A 110 2.02 9.60 3.76
C THR A 110 1.04 8.49 4.10
N LEU A 111 0.75 7.64 3.11
CA LEU A 111 -0.26 6.59 3.22
C LEU A 111 0.40 5.31 3.68
N ARG A 112 -0.05 4.75 4.80
CA ARG A 112 0.40 3.47 5.32
C ARG A 112 -0.74 2.46 5.32
N LYS A 113 -0.50 1.26 4.79
CA LYS A 113 -1.47 0.16 4.75
C LYS A 113 -0.87 -1.16 5.21
N VAL A 114 -1.70 -2.04 5.74
CA VAL A 114 -1.43 -3.48 5.77
C VAL A 114 -2.05 -4.08 4.51
N TYR A 115 -1.25 -4.84 3.76
CA TYR A 115 -1.71 -5.54 2.56
C TYR A 115 -1.83 -7.04 2.83
N LEU A 116 -2.68 -7.68 2.03
CA LEU A 116 -2.89 -9.12 1.95
C LEU A 116 -2.97 -9.50 0.48
N VAL A 117 -2.07 -10.37 0.02
CA VAL A 117 -1.97 -10.85 -1.37
C VAL A 117 -1.89 -12.37 -1.44
#